data_AF-A0A9E2I7Y5-F1
#
_entry.id   AF-A0A9E2I7Y5-F1
#
_cell.length_a   1.000
_cell.length_b   1.000
_cell.length_c   1.000
_cell.angle_alpha   90.00
_cell.angle_beta   90.00
_cell.angle_gamma   90.00
#
_symmetry.space_group_name_H-M   'P 1'
#
loop_
_entity.id
_entity.type
_entity.pdbx_description
1 polymer ?
#
loop_
_entity_poly.entity_id
_entity_poly.type
_entity_poly.pdbx_seq_one_letter_code
_entity_poly.pdbx_strand_id
1 'polypeptide(L)'
;GLEHTHSSSSFSPPAEARWEGLLDVLLDVLHLPAVYILLDGLDGVGETADDPAAAVYCLSSLMPFIPEWTKRRVYFKAFIPIETRPILEREYPIIIEASQIVALEWTPALLAEVVRRRVYVASEGAYGSLGPLASPDIRDIETVLAKASLPLPREILVLTRRVLFERARRTGISPKLQSEDVEFAIQWYQGNKPQGLKITDCTLSTVPRIDSVSFFGGNTYE
;
A
#
# COMPACT_ATOMS: atom_id res chain seq x y z
N GLY A 1 -7.10 60.97 -0.46
CA GLY A 1 -6.81 59.61 -0.99
C GLY A 1 -5.39 59.28 -0.62
N LEU A 2 -5.20 58.27 0.21
CA LEU A 2 -3.89 57.73 0.59
C LEU A 2 -3.95 56.23 0.29
N GLU A 3 -3.44 55.84 -0.87
CA GLU A 3 -3.26 54.43 -1.22
C GLU A 3 -1.90 53.98 -0.67
N HIS A 4 -1.93 53.33 0.49
CA HIS A 4 -0.78 52.60 1.03
C HIS A 4 -0.76 51.19 0.45
N THR A 5 0.02 50.98 -0.61
CA THR A 5 0.34 49.65 -1.14
C THR A 5 1.53 49.06 -0.38
N HIS A 6 1.26 48.40 0.76
CA HIS A 6 2.24 47.54 1.42
C HIS A 6 2.33 46.20 0.68
N SER A 7 3.21 46.13 -0.33
CA SER A 7 3.68 44.87 -0.89
C SER A 7 4.75 44.29 0.05
N SER A 8 4.32 43.64 1.13
CA SER A 8 5.20 42.83 1.97
C SER A 8 5.44 41.49 1.29
N SER A 9 6.50 41.41 0.49
CA SER A 9 7.02 40.12 0.02
C SER A 9 7.54 39.34 1.23
N SER A 10 6.81 38.30 1.63
CA SER A 10 7.25 37.40 2.68
C SER A 10 8.47 36.63 2.18
N PHE A 11 9.65 36.96 2.69
CA PHE A 11 10.88 36.22 2.42
C PHE A 11 10.76 34.84 3.09
N SER A 12 10.32 33.84 2.33
CA SER A 12 10.35 32.47 2.80
C SER A 12 11.77 31.94 2.73
N PRO A 13 12.31 31.33 3.81
CA PRO A 13 13.64 30.73 3.76
C PRO A 13 13.69 29.61 2.70
N PRO A 14 14.88 29.29 2.16
CA PRO A 14 15.09 28.18 1.24
C PRO A 14 14.56 26.85 1.80
N ALA A 15 14.18 25.92 0.92
CA ALA A 15 13.59 24.64 1.32
C ALA A 15 14.51 23.84 2.26
N GLU A 16 15.82 23.86 2.01
CA GLU A 16 16.83 23.21 2.86
C GLU A 16 16.83 23.81 4.28
N ALA A 17 16.87 25.14 4.40
CA ALA A 17 16.81 25.81 5.70
C ALA A 17 15.50 25.51 6.45
N ARG A 18 14.39 25.37 5.73
CA ARG A 18 13.10 24.97 6.33
C ARG A 18 13.13 23.51 6.80
N TRP A 19 13.72 22.62 6.02
CA TRP A 19 13.87 21.22 6.36
C TRP A 19 14.74 21.04 7.61
N GLU A 20 15.88 21.74 7.66
CA GLU A 20 16.77 21.72 8.82
C GLU A 20 16.07 22.25 10.08
N GLY A 21 15.43 23.42 9.99
CA GLY A 21 14.68 23.96 11.12
C GLY A 21 13.54 23.06 11.58
N LEU A 22 12.90 22.32 10.67
CA LEU A 22 11.90 21.31 11.01
C LEU A 22 12.54 20.14 11.78
N LEU A 23 13.67 19.62 11.31
CA LEU A 23 14.37 18.51 11.98
C LEU A 23 14.83 18.92 13.39
N ASP A 24 15.36 20.12 13.57
CA ASP A 24 15.78 20.64 14.87
C ASP A 24 14.58 20.70 15.84
N VAL A 25 13.43 21.20 15.37
CA VAL A 25 12.19 21.20 16.18
C VAL A 25 11.78 19.77 16.55
N LEU A 26 11.75 18.84 15.60
CA LEU A 26 11.29 17.48 15.83
C LEU A 26 12.22 16.69 16.76
N LEU A 27 13.53 16.78 16.55
CA LEU A 27 14.52 15.93 17.20
C LEU A 27 15.10 16.56 18.47
N ASP A 28 15.29 17.87 18.49
CA ASP A 28 16.01 18.56 19.57
C ASP A 28 15.08 19.31 20.51
N VAL A 29 13.97 19.87 20.02
CA VAL A 29 12.98 20.56 20.86
C VAL A 29 11.91 19.60 21.38
N LEU A 30 11.32 18.79 20.49
CA LEU A 30 10.27 17.83 20.84
C LEU A 30 10.82 16.47 21.28
N HIS A 31 12.13 16.26 21.16
CA HIS A 31 12.83 15.04 21.56
C HIS A 31 12.22 13.76 20.95
N LEU A 32 11.71 13.83 19.72
CA LEU A 32 11.26 12.62 19.04
C LEU A 32 12.47 11.66 18.87
N PRO A 33 12.27 10.36 19.10
CA PRO A 33 13.37 9.40 19.01
C PRO A 33 13.90 9.28 17.58
N ALA A 34 13.01 9.44 16.59
CA ALA A 34 13.32 9.36 15.18
C ALA A 34 12.23 10.04 14.33
N VAL A 35 12.56 10.35 13.08
CA VAL A 35 11.62 10.80 12.04
C VAL A 35 11.57 9.75 10.94
N TYR A 36 10.38 9.39 10.48
CA TYR A 36 10.19 8.46 9.37
C TYR A 36 9.59 9.19 8.17
N ILE A 37 10.27 9.12 7.03
CA ILE A 37 9.76 9.61 5.74
C ILE A 37 9.19 8.40 5.02
N LEU A 38 7.87 8.42 4.79
CA LEU A 38 7.18 7.38 4.06
C LEU A 38 6.94 7.82 2.63
N LEU A 39 7.43 7.02 1.67
CA LEU A 39 7.08 7.17 0.27
C LEU A 39 6.19 6.01 -0.16
N ASP A 40 5.05 6.35 -0.74
CA ASP A 40 4.06 5.40 -1.23
C ASP A 40 3.47 5.91 -2.55
N GLY A 41 2.94 5.01 -3.37
CA GLY A 41 2.21 5.35 -4.59
C GLY A 41 3.06 5.73 -5.80
N LEU A 42 4.34 5.31 -5.85
CA LEU A 42 5.14 5.46 -7.08
C LEU A 42 4.57 4.64 -8.24
N ASP A 43 3.77 3.61 -7.98
CA ASP A 43 3.02 2.83 -8.98
C ASP A 43 1.64 3.41 -9.32
N GLY A 44 1.19 4.43 -8.57
CA GLY A 44 -0.15 5.00 -8.68
C GLY A 44 -0.30 6.11 -9.72
N VAL A 45 0.80 6.56 -10.32
CA VAL A 45 0.87 7.70 -11.24
C VAL A 45 1.17 7.18 -12.64
N GLY A 46 0.45 7.69 -13.66
CA GLY A 46 0.49 7.14 -15.02
C GLY A 46 1.88 7.17 -15.65
N GLU A 47 2.70 8.13 -15.27
CA GLU A 47 4.08 8.31 -15.73
C GLU A 47 5.05 7.25 -15.21
N THR A 48 4.76 6.63 -14.06
CA THR A 48 5.67 5.71 -13.36
C THR A 48 5.11 4.30 -13.21
N ALA A 49 3.81 4.10 -13.45
CA ALA A 49 3.12 2.81 -13.29
C ALA A 49 3.72 1.71 -14.18
N ASP A 50 4.05 2.04 -15.44
CA ASP A 50 4.58 1.09 -16.42
C ASP A 50 6.06 1.34 -16.78
N ASP A 51 6.72 2.29 -16.10
CA ASP A 51 8.12 2.66 -16.33
C ASP A 51 8.92 2.64 -15.01
N PRO A 52 9.56 1.50 -14.68
CA PRO A 52 10.41 1.38 -13.50
C PRO A 52 11.58 2.38 -13.48
N ALA A 53 12.08 2.80 -14.65
CA ALA A 53 13.18 3.77 -14.70
C ALA A 53 12.68 5.18 -14.34
N ALA A 54 11.48 5.57 -14.80
CA ALA A 54 10.85 6.81 -14.37
C ALA A 54 10.60 6.83 -12.86
N ALA A 55 10.14 5.72 -12.28
CA ALA A 55 9.95 5.60 -10.84
C ALA A 55 11.27 5.81 -10.06
N VAL A 56 12.38 5.21 -10.52
CA VAL A 56 13.71 5.44 -9.92
C VAL A 56 14.22 6.85 -10.15
N TYR A 57 13.95 7.44 -11.31
CA TYR A 57 14.30 8.83 -11.59
C TYR A 57 13.64 9.80 -10.60
N CYS A 58 12.37 9.58 -10.23
CA CYS A 58 11.69 10.36 -9.20
C CYS A 58 12.38 10.29 -7.82
N LEU A 59 13.08 9.19 -7.53
CA LEU A 59 13.82 8.99 -6.29
C LEU A 59 15.21 9.64 -6.31
N SER A 60 15.75 9.92 -7.50
CA SER A 60 17.16 10.29 -7.68
C SER A 60 17.59 11.52 -6.87
N SER A 61 16.70 12.49 -6.67
CA SER A 61 16.99 13.68 -5.88
C SER A 61 17.07 13.42 -4.39
N LEU A 62 16.43 12.36 -3.88
CA LEU A 62 16.39 12.02 -2.46
C LEU A 62 17.53 11.08 -2.07
N MET A 63 17.92 10.18 -2.96
CA MET A 63 18.90 9.12 -2.69
C MET A 63 20.21 9.64 -2.06
N PRO A 64 20.83 10.73 -2.53
CA PRO A 64 22.08 11.23 -1.95
C PRO A 64 21.98 11.65 -0.48
N PHE A 65 20.78 11.99 0.02
CA PHE A 65 20.58 12.49 1.38
C PHE A 65 20.31 11.38 2.40
N ILE A 66 19.86 10.20 1.96
CA ILE A 66 19.46 9.09 2.85
C ILE A 66 20.55 8.70 3.85
N PRO A 67 21.85 8.60 3.47
CA PRO A 67 22.90 8.26 4.44
C PRO A 67 23.07 9.29 5.56
N GLU A 68 23.02 10.58 5.23
CA GLU A 68 23.15 11.66 6.22
C GLU A 68 21.90 11.77 7.10
N TRP A 69 20.72 11.59 6.52
CA TRP A 69 19.46 11.49 7.26
C TRP A 69 19.49 10.36 8.29
N THR A 70 19.98 9.19 7.91
CA THR A 70 20.07 8.02 8.81
C THR A 70 20.93 8.33 10.03
N LYS A 71 22.07 9.03 9.88
CA LYS A 71 22.92 9.46 10.99
C LYS A 71 22.21 10.41 11.97
N ARG A 72 21.21 11.15 11.49
CA ARG A 72 20.37 12.06 12.28
C ARG A 72 19.07 11.43 12.77
N ARG A 73 18.94 10.09 12.72
CA ARG A 73 17.72 9.37 13.13
C ARG A 73 16.51 9.71 12.25
N VAL A 74 16.75 10.04 10.99
CA VAL A 74 15.73 10.23 9.95
C VAL A 74 15.80 9.02 9.01
N TYR A 75 14.74 8.22 8.98
CA TYR A 75 14.68 6.96 8.24
C TYR A 75 13.74 7.06 7.05
N PHE A 76 14.18 6.55 5.90
CA PHE A 76 13.40 6.52 4.68
C PHE A 76 12.79 5.13 4.48
N LYS A 77 11.46 5.07 4.33
CA LYS A 77 10.72 3.83 4.04
C LYS A 77 9.90 4.04 2.77
N ALA A 78 10.17 3.24 1.75
CA ALA A 78 9.49 3.34 0.47
C ALA A 78 8.76 2.03 0.12
N PHE A 79 7.56 2.17 -0.42
CA PHE A 79 6.84 1.09 -1.11
C PHE A 79 6.99 1.31 -2.60
N ILE A 80 7.73 0.41 -3.25
CA ILE A 80 8.13 0.55 -4.65
C ILE A 80 7.85 -0.74 -5.42
N PRO A 81 7.58 -0.65 -6.74
CA PRO A 81 7.44 -1.82 -7.60
C PRO A 81 8.71 -2.68 -7.56
N ILE A 82 8.55 -4.00 -7.54
CA ILE A 82 9.68 -4.94 -7.50
C ILE A 82 10.57 -4.82 -8.73
N GLU A 83 9.99 -4.37 -9.84
CA GLU A 83 10.64 -4.14 -11.13
C GLU A 83 11.68 -3.01 -11.07
N THR A 84 11.59 -2.11 -10.08
CA THR A 84 12.58 -1.04 -9.87
C THR A 84 13.88 -1.54 -9.25
N ARG A 85 13.85 -2.70 -8.59
CA ARG A 85 14.97 -3.23 -7.81
C ARG A 85 16.27 -3.36 -8.59
N PRO A 86 16.32 -3.95 -9.80
CA PRO A 86 17.58 -4.08 -10.54
C PRO A 86 18.20 -2.72 -10.91
N ILE A 87 17.36 -1.70 -11.13
CA ILE A 87 17.81 -0.34 -11.46
C ILE A 87 18.41 0.31 -10.21
N LEU A 88 17.73 0.19 -9.07
CA LEU A 88 18.21 0.72 -7.79
C LEU A 88 19.50 0.05 -7.33
N GLU A 89 19.63 -1.27 -7.48
CA GLU A 89 20.86 -2.01 -7.15
C GLU A 89 22.04 -1.54 -8.01
N ARG A 90 21.79 -1.20 -9.28
CA ARG A 90 22.82 -0.69 -10.20
C ARG A 90 23.20 0.76 -9.90
N GLU A 91 22.23 1.62 -9.64
CA GLU A 91 22.44 3.07 -9.54
C GLU A 91 22.80 3.53 -8.11
N TYR A 92 22.32 2.83 -7.10
CA TYR A 92 22.50 3.16 -5.69
C TYR A 92 22.91 1.94 -4.83
N PRO A 93 23.97 1.20 -5.22
CA PRO A 93 24.33 -0.07 -4.58
C PRO A 93 24.57 0.06 -3.08
N ILE A 94 25.24 1.13 -2.64
CA ILE A 94 25.57 1.38 -1.22
C ILE A 94 24.30 1.56 -0.38
N ILE A 95 23.31 2.31 -0.90
CA ILE A 95 22.06 2.57 -0.19
C ILE A 95 21.25 1.28 -0.10
N ILE A 96 21.19 0.53 -1.20
CA ILE A 96 20.43 -0.72 -1.27
C ILE A 96 21.04 -1.81 -0.38
N GLU A 97 22.36 -1.94 -0.35
CA GLU A 97 23.06 -2.87 0.55
C GLU A 97 22.80 -2.56 2.03
N ALA A 98 22.73 -1.27 2.39
CA ALA A 98 22.42 -0.83 3.75
C ALA A 98 20.92 -0.88 4.09
N SER A 99 20.05 -1.17 3.12
CA SER A 99 18.59 -1.11 3.29
C SER A 99 17.99 -2.46 3.69
N GLN A 100 16.90 -2.41 4.47
CA GLN A 100 16.05 -3.58 4.68
C GLN A 100 14.99 -3.65 3.59
N ILE A 101 15.11 -4.66 2.73
CA ILE A 101 14.16 -4.89 1.63
C ILE A 101 13.22 -6.04 2.00
N VAL A 102 11.93 -5.75 2.01
CA VAL A 102 10.87 -6.75 2.20
C VAL A 102 10.03 -6.78 0.94
N ALA A 103 10.02 -7.92 0.25
CA ALA A 103 9.11 -8.17 -0.86
C ALA A 103 7.76 -8.68 -0.31
N LEU A 104 6.67 -8.06 -0.73
CA LEU A 104 5.31 -8.49 -0.40
C LEU A 104 4.74 -9.29 -1.57
N GLU A 105 4.55 -10.59 -1.36
CA GLU A 105 3.88 -11.46 -2.31
C GLU A 105 2.44 -11.75 -1.85
N TRP A 106 1.46 -11.34 -2.65
CA TRP A 106 0.05 -11.52 -2.34
C TRP A 106 -0.47 -12.86 -2.84
N THR A 107 -0.50 -13.85 -1.96
CA THR A 107 -1.14 -15.13 -2.24
C THR A 107 -2.66 -15.03 -2.10
N PRO A 108 -3.45 -15.92 -2.73
CA PRO A 108 -4.90 -15.96 -2.53
C PRO A 108 -5.32 -16.07 -1.06
N ALA A 109 -4.54 -16.78 -0.24
CA ALA A 109 -4.81 -16.90 1.19
C ALA A 109 -4.64 -15.55 1.93
N LEU A 110 -3.59 -14.78 1.62
CA LEU A 110 -3.37 -13.46 2.19
C LEU A 110 -4.42 -12.45 1.71
N LEU A 111 -4.85 -12.54 0.45
CA LEU A 111 -5.91 -11.69 -0.08
C LEU A 111 -7.26 -12.00 0.57
N ALA A 112 -7.61 -13.28 0.73
CA ALA A 112 -8.81 -13.67 1.47
C ALA A 112 -8.77 -13.10 2.91
N GLU A 113 -7.60 -13.11 3.55
CA GLU A 113 -7.40 -12.54 4.89
C GLU A 113 -7.60 -11.01 4.92
N VAL A 114 -7.27 -10.28 3.86
CA VAL A 114 -7.58 -8.83 3.76
C VAL A 114 -9.08 -8.60 3.86
N VAL A 115 -9.90 -9.42 3.20
CA VAL A 115 -11.36 -9.31 3.26
C VAL A 115 -11.87 -9.69 4.64
N ARG A 116 -11.42 -10.83 5.19
CA ARG A 116 -11.81 -11.31 6.53
C ARG A 116 -11.54 -10.28 7.62
N ARG A 117 -10.35 -9.67 7.64
CA ARG A 117 -9.99 -8.61 8.60
C ARG A 117 -10.89 -7.38 8.48
N ARG A 118 -11.24 -6.98 7.25
CA ARG A 118 -12.14 -5.85 7.05
C ARG A 118 -13.57 -6.15 7.49
N VAL A 119 -14.06 -7.38 7.26
CA VAL A 119 -15.36 -7.81 7.78
C VAL A 119 -15.34 -7.84 9.31
N TYR A 120 -14.27 -8.33 9.92
CA TYR A 120 -14.09 -8.32 11.37
C TYR A 120 -14.14 -6.91 11.94
N VAL A 121 -13.37 -5.98 11.38
CA VAL A 121 -13.39 -4.57 11.83
C VAL A 121 -14.76 -3.92 11.60
N ALA A 122 -15.37 -4.10 10.42
CA ALA A 122 -16.66 -3.49 10.08
C ALA A 122 -17.84 -4.05 10.89
N SER A 123 -17.69 -5.25 11.44
CA SER A 123 -18.68 -5.88 12.31
C SER A 123 -18.38 -5.73 13.79
N GLU A 124 -17.40 -4.90 14.17
CA GLU A 124 -16.96 -4.71 15.55
C GLU A 124 -16.59 -6.05 16.24
N GLY A 125 -16.02 -6.97 15.46
CA GLY A 125 -15.61 -8.29 15.90
C GLY A 125 -16.69 -9.38 15.86
N ALA A 126 -17.93 -9.06 15.45
CA ALA A 126 -19.01 -10.05 15.41
C ALA A 126 -18.82 -11.13 14.32
N TYR A 127 -18.17 -10.80 13.20
CA TYR A 127 -17.98 -11.71 12.08
C TYR A 127 -16.54 -11.71 11.59
N GLY A 128 -15.89 -12.88 11.54
CA GLY A 128 -14.55 -13.05 10.96
C GLY A 128 -14.52 -13.28 9.44
N SER A 129 -15.70 -13.37 8.80
CA SER A 129 -15.83 -13.71 7.37
C SER A 129 -17.21 -13.26 6.83
N LEU A 130 -17.39 -13.32 5.52
CA LEU A 130 -18.65 -13.12 4.81
C LEU A 130 -19.61 -14.32 4.95
N GLY A 131 -19.13 -15.45 5.46
CA GLY A 131 -19.93 -16.69 5.62
C GLY A 131 -21.26 -16.49 6.35
N PRO A 132 -21.32 -15.78 7.50
CA PRO A 132 -22.58 -15.49 8.20
C PRO A 132 -23.59 -14.68 7.38
N LEU A 133 -23.11 -13.88 6.41
CA LEU A 133 -23.94 -13.07 5.51
C LEU A 133 -24.38 -13.85 4.26
N ALA A 134 -23.85 -15.05 4.06
CA ALA A 134 -24.11 -15.88 2.89
C ALA A 134 -25.12 -17.00 3.15
N SER A 135 -25.72 -17.49 2.06
CA SER A 135 -26.52 -18.71 2.10
C SER A 135 -25.64 -19.95 2.32
N PRO A 136 -26.20 -21.03 2.90
CA PRO A 136 -25.42 -22.20 3.32
C PRO A 136 -24.75 -22.99 2.18
N ASP A 137 -25.19 -22.79 0.94
CA ASP A 137 -24.64 -23.38 -0.27
C ASP A 137 -23.28 -22.78 -0.65
N ILE A 138 -22.99 -21.55 -0.22
CA ILE A 138 -21.73 -20.89 -0.51
C ILE A 138 -20.76 -21.06 0.66
N ARG A 139 -19.56 -21.56 0.36
CA ARG A 139 -18.49 -21.73 1.35
C ARG A 139 -17.24 -21.01 0.88
N ASP A 140 -16.53 -20.43 1.84
CA ASP A 140 -15.22 -19.79 1.65
C ASP A 140 -15.19 -18.77 0.49
N ILE A 141 -16.18 -17.87 0.50
CA ILE A 141 -16.37 -16.82 -0.52
C ILE A 141 -15.08 -16.05 -0.73
N GLU A 142 -14.38 -15.67 0.33
CA GLU A 142 -13.17 -14.85 0.26
C GLU A 142 -12.06 -15.54 -0.54
N THR A 143 -11.87 -16.85 -0.38
CA THR A 143 -10.90 -17.61 -1.16
C THR A 143 -11.33 -17.70 -2.63
N VAL A 144 -12.62 -17.86 -2.91
CA VAL A 144 -13.15 -17.84 -4.28
C VAL A 144 -12.90 -16.49 -4.94
N LEU A 145 -13.19 -15.39 -4.25
CA LEU A 145 -12.93 -14.03 -4.75
C LEU A 145 -11.43 -13.77 -4.93
N ALA A 146 -10.60 -14.19 -3.98
CA ALA A 146 -9.15 -14.01 -4.04
C ALA A 146 -8.50 -14.73 -5.23
N LYS A 147 -9.02 -15.91 -5.61
CA LYS A 147 -8.56 -16.63 -6.80
C LYS A 147 -9.06 -16.01 -8.10
N ALA A 148 -10.16 -15.27 -8.05
CA ALA A 148 -10.75 -14.62 -9.20
C ALA A 148 -10.20 -13.19 -9.45
N SER A 149 -9.60 -12.56 -8.45
CA SER A 149 -9.00 -11.22 -8.56
C SER A 149 -7.55 -11.26 -9.02
N LEU A 150 -7.04 -10.15 -9.55
CA LEU A 150 -5.60 -9.93 -9.63
C LEU A 150 -4.98 -10.02 -8.21
N PRO A 151 -3.70 -10.40 -8.06
CA PRO A 151 -3.06 -10.63 -6.76
C PRO A 151 -2.70 -9.29 -6.09
N LEU A 152 -3.70 -8.44 -5.89
CA LEU A 152 -3.56 -7.11 -5.32
C LEU A 152 -4.68 -6.89 -4.30
N PRO A 153 -4.37 -6.38 -3.09
CA PRO A 153 -5.38 -6.10 -2.08
C PRO A 153 -6.49 -5.18 -2.55
N ARG A 154 -6.17 -4.17 -3.38
CA ARG A 154 -7.18 -3.26 -3.92
C ARG A 154 -8.20 -3.97 -4.81
N GLU A 155 -7.74 -4.92 -5.60
CA GLU A 155 -8.53 -5.61 -6.61
C GLU A 155 -9.53 -6.59 -5.98
N ILE A 156 -9.12 -7.35 -4.98
CA ILE A 156 -10.07 -8.20 -4.23
C ILE A 156 -11.14 -7.36 -3.52
N LEU A 157 -10.82 -6.14 -3.08
CA LEU A 157 -11.79 -5.24 -2.45
C LEU A 157 -12.79 -4.67 -3.45
N VAL A 158 -12.35 -4.34 -4.67
CA VAL A 158 -13.25 -3.95 -5.77
C VAL A 158 -14.23 -5.08 -6.07
N LEU A 159 -13.72 -6.31 -6.22
CA LEU A 159 -14.55 -7.48 -6.47
C LEU A 159 -15.51 -7.78 -5.30
N THR A 160 -15.03 -7.72 -4.05
CA THR A 160 -15.87 -7.92 -2.86
C THR A 160 -17.00 -6.89 -2.78
N ARG A 161 -16.69 -5.61 -3.03
CA ARG A 161 -17.71 -4.55 -3.10
C ARG A 161 -18.73 -4.84 -4.20
N ARG A 162 -18.29 -5.38 -5.34
CA ARG A 162 -19.20 -5.76 -6.43
C ARG A 162 -20.16 -6.88 -6.00
N VAL A 163 -19.71 -7.88 -5.25
CA VAL A 163 -20.60 -8.92 -4.69
C VAL A 163 -21.71 -8.31 -3.84
N LEU A 164 -21.34 -7.41 -2.92
CA LEU A 164 -22.32 -6.71 -2.08
C LEU A 164 -23.29 -5.85 -2.91
N PHE A 165 -22.81 -5.25 -4.01
CA PHE A 165 -23.64 -4.49 -4.93
C PHE A 165 -24.63 -5.37 -5.70
N GLU A 166 -24.19 -6.53 -6.22
CA GLU A 166 -25.09 -7.48 -6.89
C GLU A 166 -26.19 -7.96 -5.95
N ARG A 167 -25.81 -8.24 -4.70
CA ARG A 167 -26.78 -8.55 -3.65
C ARG A 167 -27.80 -7.44 -3.46
N ALA A 168 -27.37 -6.18 -3.36
CA ALA A 168 -28.25 -5.03 -3.18
C ALA A 168 -29.15 -4.78 -4.41
N ARG A 169 -28.67 -5.10 -5.62
CA ARG A 169 -29.40 -4.97 -6.88
C ARG A 169 -30.49 -6.04 -7.02
N ARG A 170 -30.26 -7.25 -6.51
CA ARG A 170 -31.21 -8.36 -6.59
C ARG A 170 -32.46 -8.06 -5.77
N THR A 171 -33.60 -7.98 -6.46
CA THR A 171 -34.92 -7.89 -5.83
C THR A 171 -35.32 -9.27 -5.29
N GLY A 172 -35.71 -9.35 -4.02
CA GLY A 172 -36.10 -10.62 -3.39
C GLY A 172 -36.04 -10.62 -1.87
N ILE A 173 -36.58 -11.69 -1.28
CA ILE A 173 -36.84 -11.79 0.17
C ILE A 173 -35.58 -12.17 0.97
N SER A 174 -34.68 -13.00 0.41
CA SER A 174 -33.52 -13.48 1.17
C SER A 174 -32.53 -12.34 1.42
N PRO A 175 -32.25 -11.97 2.69
CA PRO A 175 -31.27 -10.94 3.01
C PRO A 175 -29.83 -11.36 2.67
N LYS A 176 -29.58 -12.66 2.49
CA LYS A 176 -28.26 -13.27 2.38
C LYS A 176 -27.67 -13.19 0.97
N LEU A 177 -26.34 -13.16 0.89
CA LEU A 177 -25.58 -13.39 -0.35
C LEU A 177 -25.92 -14.78 -0.92
N GLN A 178 -26.14 -14.86 -2.23
CA GLN A 178 -26.39 -16.11 -2.97
C GLN A 178 -25.27 -16.37 -3.98
N SER A 179 -25.18 -17.61 -4.48
CA SER A 179 -24.15 -18.02 -5.45
C SER A 179 -24.16 -17.13 -6.70
N GLU A 180 -25.35 -16.73 -7.16
CA GLU A 180 -25.51 -15.87 -8.34
C GLU A 180 -24.91 -14.47 -8.13
N ASP A 181 -24.99 -13.92 -6.91
CA ASP A 181 -24.41 -12.61 -6.58
C ASP A 181 -22.87 -12.63 -6.77
N VAL A 182 -22.24 -13.76 -6.39
CA VAL A 182 -20.79 -13.98 -6.54
C VAL A 182 -20.43 -14.19 -8.00
N GLU A 183 -21.17 -15.02 -8.72
CA GLU A 183 -20.93 -15.31 -10.14
C GLU A 183 -21.04 -14.05 -11.01
N PHE A 184 -22.11 -13.24 -10.83
CA PHE A 184 -22.28 -11.99 -11.57
C PHE A 184 -21.18 -10.98 -11.26
N ALA A 185 -20.73 -10.90 -10.01
CA ALA A 185 -19.63 -10.03 -9.62
C ALA A 185 -18.30 -10.44 -10.28
N ILE A 186 -18.01 -11.75 -10.30
CA ILE A 186 -16.81 -12.29 -10.97
C ILE A 186 -16.87 -12.04 -12.48
N GLN A 187 -18.00 -12.32 -13.13
CA GLN A 187 -18.18 -12.06 -14.56
C GLN A 187 -17.97 -10.58 -14.89
N TRP A 188 -18.58 -9.68 -14.09
CA TRP A 188 -18.38 -8.24 -14.23
C TRP A 188 -16.90 -7.87 -14.08
N TYR A 189 -16.24 -8.39 -13.05
CA TYR A 189 -14.84 -8.08 -12.78
C TYR A 189 -13.92 -8.55 -13.93
N GLN A 190 -14.10 -9.77 -14.45
CA GLN A 190 -13.30 -10.26 -15.57
C GLN A 190 -13.46 -9.41 -16.84
N GLY A 191 -14.65 -8.83 -17.07
CA GLY A 191 -14.89 -7.91 -18.19
C GLY A 191 -14.37 -6.48 -17.98
N ASN A 192 -14.07 -6.08 -16.73
CA ASN A 192 -13.68 -4.71 -16.37
C ASN A 192 -12.30 -4.60 -15.69
N LYS A 193 -11.57 -5.71 -15.57
CA LYS A 193 -10.24 -5.71 -14.94
C LYS A 193 -9.28 -4.80 -15.72
N PRO A 194 -8.39 -4.07 -15.03
CA PRO A 194 -7.43 -3.19 -15.68
C PRO A 194 -6.57 -4.00 -16.68
N GLN A 195 -6.64 -3.61 -17.95
CA GLN A 195 -5.80 -4.17 -19.00
C GLN A 195 -4.45 -3.45 -18.94
N GLY A 196 -3.37 -4.16 -18.65
CA GLY A 196 -2.03 -3.56 -18.65
C GLY A 196 -1.12 -3.99 -17.49
N LEU A 197 -1.69 -4.44 -16.36
CA LEU A 197 -0.87 -5.03 -15.31
C LEU A 197 -0.33 -6.39 -15.80
N LYS A 198 0.88 -6.37 -16.34
CA LYS A 198 1.71 -7.56 -16.49
C LYS A 198 2.10 -7.99 -15.08
N ILE A 199 1.27 -8.83 -14.46
CA ILE A 199 1.71 -9.62 -13.34
C ILE A 199 2.74 -10.57 -13.94
N THR A 200 4.01 -10.24 -13.75
CA THR A 200 5.09 -11.12 -14.16
C THR A 200 4.91 -12.39 -13.34
N ASP A 201 4.75 -13.54 -14.02
CA ASP A 201 4.44 -14.81 -13.39
C ASP A 201 5.30 -14.99 -12.14
N CYS A 202 4.65 -15.12 -10.99
CA CYS A 202 5.27 -15.48 -9.72
C CYS A 202 5.72 -16.95 -9.82
N THR A 203 6.76 -17.20 -10.61
CA THR A 203 7.48 -18.45 -10.57
C THR A 203 8.32 -18.40 -9.30
N LEU A 204 7.96 -19.29 -8.36
CA LEU A 204 8.63 -19.53 -7.09
C LEU A 204 10.13 -19.79 -7.33
N SER A 205 10.92 -18.72 -7.36
CA SER A 205 12.35 -18.81 -7.10
C SER A 205 12.48 -18.99 -5.60
N THR A 206 13.09 -20.11 -5.19
CA THR A 206 13.32 -20.46 -3.80
C THR A 206 14.35 -19.50 -3.21
N VAL A 207 13.89 -18.31 -2.80
CA VAL A 207 14.71 -17.39 -2.01
C VAL A 207 14.78 -17.96 -0.59
N PRO A 208 15.97 -18.10 0.02
CA PRO A 208 16.08 -18.58 1.38
C PRO A 208 15.26 -17.69 2.31
N ARG A 209 14.44 -18.35 3.13
CA ARG A 209 13.62 -17.76 4.18
C ARG A 209 14.55 -17.01 5.14
N ILE A 210 14.65 -15.69 5.01
CA ILE A 210 15.28 -14.86 6.02
C ILE A 210 14.25 -14.69 7.14
N ASP A 211 14.43 -15.43 8.22
CA ASP A 211 13.72 -15.23 9.47
C ASP A 211 14.18 -13.88 10.07
N SER A 212 13.53 -12.78 9.68
CA SER A 212 13.52 -11.56 10.48
C SER A 212 12.32 -10.70 10.11
N VAL A 213 11.15 -11.13 10.57
CA VAL A 213 10.00 -10.26 10.77
C VAL A 213 10.28 -9.41 12.02
N SER A 214 10.50 -8.11 11.86
CA SER A 214 10.43 -7.17 12.98
C SER A 214 9.16 -6.33 12.84
N PHE A 215 8.07 -6.80 13.45
CA PHE A 215 6.97 -5.93 13.82
C PHE A 215 7.42 -5.12 15.05
N PHE A 216 7.64 -3.81 14.91
CA PHE A 216 7.59 -2.94 16.08
C PHE A 216 6.12 -2.72 16.45
N GLY A 217 5.64 -3.60 17.32
CA GLY A 217 4.33 -3.54 17.97
C GLY A 217 4.49 -4.02 19.41
N GLY A 218 5.29 -3.32 20.19
CA GLY A 218 5.48 -3.56 21.63
C GLY A 218 5.16 -2.29 22.40
N ASN A 219 3.90 -2.15 22.82
CA ASN A 219 3.58 -1.35 23.99
C ASN A 219 4.12 -2.09 25.22
N THR A 220 5.16 -1.57 25.86
CA THR A 220 5.43 -1.82 27.27
C THR A 220 5.47 -0.47 27.96
N TYR A 221 4.30 -0.08 28.48
CA TYR A 221 4.25 0.82 29.62
C TYR A 221 4.31 -0.08 30.86
N GLU A 222 5.43 -0.05 31.55
CA GLU A 222 5.49 -0.20 33.02
C GLU A 222 5.86 1.16 33.61
#